data_AF-A0A353RBD5-F1
#
_entry.id   AF-A0A353RBD5-F1
#
_cell.length_a   1.000
_cell.length_b   1.000
_cell.length_c   1.000
_cell.angle_alpha   90.00
_cell.angle_beta   90.00
_cell.angle_gamma   90.00
#
_symmetry.space_group_name_H-M   'P 1'
#
loop_
_entity.id
_entity.type
_entity.pdbx_description
1 polymer ?
#
loop_
_entity_poly.entity_id
_entity_poly.type
_entity_poly.pdbx_seq_one_letter_code
_entity_poly.pdbx_strand_id
1 'polypeptide(L)' 'GFVATSQLEPGDSQEIHIAIPLESLASFNPEIGWLVDPGEYTFRIGSSSRDIRQEVRLPNIPELILPLPFRLPLPK' A
#
# COMPACT_ATOMS: atom_id res chain seq x y z
N GLY A 1 -3.41 -0.84 -2.42
CA GLY A 1 -3.97 -1.95 -3.24
C GLY A 1 -5.45 -2.09 -2.97
N PHE A 2 -6.17 -2.82 -3.81
CA PHE A 2 -7.58 -3.16 -3.60
C PHE A 2 -7.85 -4.56 -4.15
N VAL A 3 -8.85 -5.24 -3.60
CA VAL A 3 -9.35 -6.52 -4.10
C VAL A 3 -10.86 -6.51 -3.92
N ALA A 4 -11.61 -6.86 -4.97
CA ALA A 4 -13.02 -7.14 -4.86
C ALA A 4 -13.20 -8.60 -4.41
N THR A 5 -14.12 -8.85 -3.49
CA THR A 5 -14.50 -10.21 -3.10
C THR A 5 -15.23 -10.90 -4.26
N SER A 6 -15.42 -12.21 -4.16
CA SER A 6 -16.47 -12.88 -4.90
C SER A 6 -17.85 -12.40 -4.42
N GLN A 7 -18.90 -12.84 -5.11
CA GLN A 7 -20.24 -12.78 -4.55
C GLN A 7 -20.28 -13.65 -3.29
N LEU A 8 -20.76 -13.08 -2.18
CA LEU A 8 -20.89 -13.74 -0.89
C LEU A 8 -22.38 -13.88 -0.58
N GLU A 9 -22.80 -15.07 -0.17
CA GLU A 9 -24.15 -15.28 0.33
C GLU A 9 -24.27 -14.82 1.80
N PRO A 10 -25.49 -14.65 2.34
CA PRO A 10 -25.65 -14.26 3.73
C PRO A 10 -24.98 -15.24 4.70
N GLY A 11 -23.99 -14.74 5.45
CA GLY A 11 -23.21 -15.54 6.41
C GLY A 11 -21.84 -16.00 5.89
N ASP A 12 -21.57 -15.85 4.60
CA ASP A 12 -20.27 -16.18 4.03
C ASP A 12 -19.19 -15.16 4.39
N SER A 13 -17.95 -15.60 4.37
CA SER A 13 -16.77 -14.76 4.50
C SER A 13 -15.68 -15.20 3.54
N GLN A 14 -14.83 -14.26 3.13
CA GLN A 14 -13.68 -14.53 2.27
C GLN A 14 -12.44 -13.87 2.86
N GLU A 15 -11.36 -14.64 2.96
CA GLU A 15 -10.03 -14.10 3.28
C GLU A 15 -9.39 -13.50 2.02
N ILE A 16 -8.84 -12.30 2.16
CA ILE A 16 -8.16 -11.58 1.07
C ILE A 16 -6.72 -11.26 1.48
N HIS A 17 -5.79 -11.43 0.56
CA HIS A 17 -4.39 -11.04 0.73
C HIS A 17 -4.06 -9.91 -0.25
N ILE A 18 -3.57 -8.79 0.27
CA ILE A 18 -3.12 -7.65 -0.53
C ILE A 18 -1.62 -7.48 -0.28
N ALA A 19 -0.81 -7.69 -1.31
CA ALA A 19 0.62 -7.41 -1.27
C ALA A 19 0.87 -5.96 -1.69
N ILE A 20 1.56 -5.20 -0.84
CA ILE A 20 2.01 -3.84 -1.14
C ILE A 20 3.54 -3.86 -1.22
N PRO A 21 4.13 -3.78 -2.44
CA PRO A 21 5.58 -3.67 -2.59
C PRO A 21 6.10 -2.41 -1.92
N LEU A 22 7.28 -2.47 -1.29
CA LEU A 22 7.81 -1.33 -0.54
C LEU A 22 8.02 -0.11 -1.44
N GLU A 23 8.49 -0.34 -2.67
CA GLU A 23 8.68 0.67 -3.71
C GLU A 23 7.39 1.39 -4.14
N SER A 24 6.21 0.82 -3.85
CA SER A 24 4.92 1.48 -4.12
C SER A 24 4.58 2.57 -3.10
N LEU A 25 5.33 2.65 -2.00
CA LEU A 25 5.22 3.70 -0.99
C LEU A 25 6.07 4.94 -1.33
N ALA A 26 6.75 4.93 -2.47
CA ALA A 26 7.71 5.97 -2.80
C ALA A 26 7.08 7.33 -3.05
N SER A 27 7.76 8.37 -2.58
CA SER A 27 7.53 9.78 -2.89
C SER A 27 8.61 10.28 -3.87
N PHE A 28 8.31 11.32 -4.63
CA PHE A 28 9.31 11.94 -5.51
C PHE A 28 9.98 13.11 -4.78
N ASN A 29 11.30 13.05 -4.64
CA ASN A 29 12.15 14.15 -4.18
C ASN A 29 12.92 14.75 -5.37
N PRO A 30 12.87 16.08 -5.60
CA PRO A 30 13.54 16.72 -6.74
C PRO A 30 15.07 16.57 -6.80
N GLU A 31 15.74 16.38 -5.66
CA GLU A 31 17.21 16.29 -5.58
C GLU A 31 17.71 14.84 -5.74
N ILE A 32 16.90 13.86 -5.32
CA ILE A 32 17.30 12.44 -5.24
C ILE A 32 16.60 11.60 -6.31
N GLY A 33 15.34 11.92 -6.64
CA GLY A 33 14.45 11.09 -7.43
C GLY A 33 13.41 10.36 -6.59
N TRP A 34 13.01 9.16 -6.99
CA TRP A 34 12.03 8.36 -6.27
C TRP A 34 12.67 7.67 -5.06
N LEU A 35 12.10 7.87 -3.87
CA LEU A 35 12.54 7.21 -2.65
C LEU A 35 11.35 6.82 -1.77
N VAL A 36 11.55 5.85 -0.88
CA VAL A 36 10.68 5.61 0.27
C VAL A 36 11.32 6.28 1.48
N ASP A 37 10.60 7.20 2.10
CA ASP A 37 11.05 7.87 3.32
C ASP A 37 11.07 6.89 4.50
N PRO A 38 12.11 6.90 5.37
CA PRO A 38 12.13 6.05 6.55
C PRO A 38 11.10 6.54 7.59
N GLY A 39 10.45 5.62 8.30
CA GLY A 39 9.57 6.00 9.41
C GLY A 39 8.44 5.04 9.76
N GLU A 40 7.42 5.56 10.46
CA GLU A 40 6.18 4.83 10.74
C GLU A 40 5.16 5.07 9.62
N TYR A 41 4.59 3.99 9.10
CA TYR A 41 3.53 4.04 8.10
C TYR A 41 2.24 3.49 8.69
N THR A 42 1.12 4.19 8.45
CA THR A 42 -0.22 3.71 8.84
C THR A 42 -0.97 3.21 7.62
N PHE A 43 -1.26 1.92 7.59
CA PHE A 43 -2.11 1.29 6.58
C PHE A 43 -3.56 1.35 7.04
N ARG A 44 -4.44 1.93 6.22
CA ARG A 44 -5.86 2.11 6.51
C ARG A 44 -6.66 1.18 5.61
N ILE A 45 -7.49 0.32 6.21
CA ILE A 45 -8.32 -0.67 5.51
C ILE A 45 -9.79 -0.32 5.71
N GLY A 46 -10.56 -0.31 4.63
CA GLY A 46 -11.93 0.19 4.64
C GLY A 46 -12.69 -0.13 3.36
N SER A 47 -13.99 0.16 3.37
CA SER A 47 -14.84 0.03 2.17
C SER A 47 -14.65 1.18 1.19
N SER A 48 -14.13 2.31 1.68
CA SER A 48 -13.71 3.48 0.90
C SER A 48 -12.68 4.27 1.68
N SER A 49 -11.99 5.23 1.04
CA SER A 49 -11.05 6.12 1.73
C SER A 49 -11.70 6.98 2.84
N ARG A 50 -13.03 7.10 2.83
CA ARG A 50 -13.83 7.81 3.84
C ARG A 50 -14.40 6.89 4.93
N ASP A 51 -14.54 5.59 4.66
CA ASP A 51 -15.06 4.57 5.58
C ASP A 51 -13.94 3.57 5.93
N ILE A 52 -13.12 3.94 6.91
CA ILE A 52 -12.00 3.13 7.40
C ILE A 52 -12.47 2.30 8.59
N ARG A 53 -12.23 0.99 8.53
CA ARG A 53 -12.67 0.01 9.53
C ARG A 53 -11.52 -0.60 10.33
N GLN A 54 -10.29 -0.48 9.83
CA GLN A 54 -9.10 -0.95 10.52
C GLN A 54 -7.88 -0.11 10.16
N GLU A 55 -6.98 0.06 11.11
CA GLU A 55 -5.67 0.68 10.90
C GLU A 55 -4.57 -0.24 11.43
N VAL A 56 -3.47 -0.33 10.69
CA VAL A 56 -2.27 -1.09 11.06
C VAL A 56 -1.07 -0.16 10.98
N ARG A 57 -0.33 -0.03 12.09
CA ARG A 57 0.89 0.77 12.16
C ARG A 57 2.10 -0.13 11.97
N LEU A 58 2.93 0.19 10.99
CA LEU A 58 4.21 -0.46 10.76
C LEU A 58 5.32 0.53 11.12
N PRO A 59 6.00 0.33 12.27
CA PRO A 59 7.15 1.15 12.63
C PRO A 59 8.38 0.75 11.80
N ASN A 60 9.35 1.66 11.71
CA ASN A 60 10.69 1.39 11.19
C ASN A 60 10.75 0.91 9.74
N ILE A 61 9.91 1.46 8.85
CA ILE A 61 10.13 1.32 7.41
C ILE A 61 11.49 1.96 7.08
N PRO A 62 12.41 1.26 6.39
CA PRO A 62 13.71 1.80 6.05
C PRO A 62 13.63 2.74 4.86
N GLU A 63 14.64 3.60 4.74
CA GLU A 63 14.85 4.39 3.53
C GLU A 63 15.18 3.46 2.36
N LEU A 64 14.58 3.73 1.19
CA LEU A 64 14.87 3.01 -0.05
C LEU A 64 14.93 3.98 -1.23
N ILE A 65 16.11 4.20 -1.80
CA ILE A 65 16.29 4.97 -3.03
C ILE A 65 16.09 4.05 -4.25
N LEU A 66 15.25 4.45 -5.19
CA LEU A 66 14.89 3.64 -6.35
C LEU A 66 15.73 4.02 -7.59
N PRO A 67 16.29 3.05 -8.34
CA PRO A 67 17.15 3.32 -9.48
C PRO A 67 16.35 3.87 -10.68
N LEU A 68 16.94 4.81 -11.45
CA LEU A 68 16.35 5.32 -12.68
C LEU A 68 16.71 4.44 -13.91
N PRO A 69 15.77 4.18 -14.84
CA PRO A 69 14.36 4.54 -14.82
C PRO A 69 13.53 3.58 -13.96
N PHE A 70 12.98 4.09 -12.85
CA PHE A 70 12.03 3.35 -12.03
C PHE A 70 10.68 3.36 -12.74
N ARG A 71 10.20 2.18 -13.16
CA ARG A 71 8.81 2.02 -13.61
C ARG A 71 7.97 1.64 -12.41
N LEU A 72 7.07 2.53 -11.99
CA LEU A 72 6.03 2.20 -11.04
C LEU A 72 5.28 0.96 -11.54
N PRO A 73 5.09 -0.08 -10.70
CA PRO A 73 4.26 -1.21 -11.08
C PRO A 73 2.85 -0.66 -11.37
N LEU A 74 2.42 -0.77 -12.63
CA LEU A 74 1.06 -0.40 -13.01
C LEU A 74 0.11 -1.30 -12.22
N PRO A 75 -0.88 -0.74 -11.51
CA PRO A 75 -1.91 -1.57 -10.89
C PRO A 75 -2.61 -2.37 -12.00
N LYS A 76 -2.63 -3.70 -11.87
CA LYS A 76 -3.45 -4.58 -12.72
C LYS A 76 -4.91 -4.46 -12.33
#